data_AF-A0A949Q805-F1
#
_entry.id   AF-A0A949Q805-F1
#
_cell.length_a   1.000
_cell.length_b   1.000
_cell.length_c   1.000
_cell.angle_alpha   90.00
_cell.angle_beta   90.00
_cell.angle_gamma   90.00
#
_symmetry.space_group_name_H-M   'P 1'
#
loop_
_entity.id
_entity.type
_entity.pdbx_description
1 polymer ?
#
loop_
_entity_poly.entity_id
_entity_poly.type
_entity_poly.pdbx_seq_one_letter_code
_entity_poly.pdbx_strand_id
1 'polypeptide(L)'
;TLLKVGFGLGNDRSALRARLGIELNNVLDLGEVLRGPGHRGTVGAKVAVAHFFGERLQKSKKIGTSNWANPRLSERQLLYAANDAHVALRIYRVWVARIAEGADEAGDCVDCVR
;
A
#
# COMPACT_ATOMS: atom_id res chain seq x y z
N THR A 1 -11.31 13.19 9.96
CA THR A 1 -10.94 11.81 10.39
C THR A 1 -9.54 11.49 9.89
N LEU A 2 -8.78 10.65 10.58
CA LEU A 2 -7.42 10.26 10.16
C LEU A 2 -7.48 9.13 9.12
N LEU A 3 -6.85 9.33 7.95
CA LEU A 3 -6.75 8.32 6.87
C LEU A 3 -5.63 7.32 7.17
N LYS A 4 -5.89 6.03 6.96
CA LYS A 4 -4.89 4.96 7.08
C LYS A 4 -4.68 4.35 5.70
N VAL A 5 -3.43 4.22 5.30
CA VAL A 5 -3.07 3.79 3.95
C VAL A 5 -2.14 2.59 4.04
N GLY A 6 -2.34 1.61 3.17
CA GLY A 6 -1.55 0.39 3.14
C GLY A 6 -1.81 -0.45 1.89
N PHE A 7 -1.35 -1.71 1.89
CA PHE A 7 -1.57 -2.67 0.82
C PHE A 7 -2.19 -3.95 1.38
N GLY A 8 -3.25 -4.46 0.75
CA GLY A 8 -3.85 -5.75 1.14
C GLY A 8 -4.60 -5.68 2.47
N LEU A 9 -5.19 -4.53 2.77
CA LEU A 9 -5.85 -4.20 4.05
C LEU A 9 -7.11 -5.03 4.30
N GLY A 10 -7.63 -5.75 3.29
CA GLY A 10 -8.76 -6.66 3.46
C GLY A 10 -8.48 -7.79 4.46
N ASN A 11 -7.27 -8.35 4.42
CA ASN A 11 -6.85 -9.38 5.38
C ASN A 11 -6.63 -8.78 6.77
N ASP A 12 -6.01 -7.61 6.85
CA ASP A 12 -5.77 -6.90 8.11
C ASP A 12 -7.08 -6.52 8.80
N ARG A 13 -8.07 -6.06 8.04
CA ARG A 13 -9.43 -5.77 8.55
C ARG A 13 -10.01 -6.98 9.28
N SER A 14 -9.99 -8.13 8.61
CA SER A 14 -10.54 -9.37 9.16
C SER A 14 -9.78 -9.81 10.41
N ALA A 15 -8.45 -9.74 10.39
CA ALA A 15 -7.60 -10.14 11.51
C ALA A 15 -7.75 -9.22 12.73
N LEU A 16 -7.76 -7.89 12.52
CA LEU A 16 -7.91 -6.90 13.59
C LEU A 16 -9.28 -7.00 14.27
N ARG A 17 -10.34 -7.16 13.48
CA ARG A 17 -11.69 -7.35 14.02
C ARG A 17 -11.78 -8.64 14.82
N ALA A 18 -11.36 -9.76 14.24
CA ALA A 18 -11.51 -11.07 14.88
C ALA A 18 -10.66 -11.25 16.13
N ARG A 19 -9.45 -10.67 16.18
CA ARG A 19 -8.50 -10.89 17.28
C ARG A 19 -8.53 -9.80 18.34
N LEU A 20 -8.83 -8.56 17.94
CA LEU A 20 -8.69 -7.39 18.80
C LEU A 20 -9.99 -6.58 18.93
N GLY A 21 -11.06 -6.93 18.19
CA GLY A 21 -12.31 -6.16 18.18
C GLY A 21 -12.16 -4.76 17.56
N ILE A 22 -11.09 -4.54 16.78
CA ILE A 22 -10.79 -3.22 16.21
C ILE A 22 -11.43 -3.09 14.83
N GLU A 23 -12.31 -2.09 14.68
CA GLU A 23 -12.91 -1.73 13.39
C GLU A 23 -12.02 -0.76 12.61
N LEU A 24 -11.65 -1.15 11.38
CA LEU A 24 -10.89 -0.29 10.47
C LEU A 24 -11.79 0.75 9.79
N ASN A 25 -11.61 2.01 10.19
CA ASN A 25 -12.33 3.16 9.64
C ASN A 25 -11.40 4.10 8.86
N ASN A 26 -11.91 4.71 7.78
CA ASN A 26 -11.18 5.64 6.93
C ASN A 26 -9.85 5.05 6.42
N VAL A 27 -9.95 3.98 5.62
CA VAL A 27 -8.81 3.24 5.10
C VAL A 27 -8.75 3.30 3.58
N LEU A 28 -7.54 3.35 3.04
CA LEU A 28 -7.25 3.33 1.61
C LEU A 28 -6.30 2.16 1.31
N ASP A 29 -6.77 1.19 0.54
CA ASP A 29 -5.92 0.11 0.05
C ASP A 29 -5.30 0.51 -1.28
N LEU A 30 -3.99 0.78 -1.26
CA LEU A 30 -3.20 1.13 -2.44
C LEU A 30 -3.23 0.02 -3.50
N GLY A 31 -3.36 -1.24 -3.10
CA GLY A 31 -3.40 -2.36 -4.04
C GLY A 31 -4.69 -2.41 -4.86
N GLU A 32 -5.78 -1.86 -4.31
CA GLU A 32 -7.06 -1.72 -5.00
C GLU A 32 -7.07 -0.47 -5.89
N VAL A 33 -6.66 0.69 -5.37
CA VAL A 33 -6.76 1.96 -6.11
C VAL A 33 -5.72 2.12 -7.22
N LEU A 34 -4.56 1.45 -7.10
CA LEU A 34 -3.54 1.48 -8.16
C LEU A 34 -3.80 0.43 -9.26
N ARG A 35 -4.93 -0.29 -9.20
CA ARG A 35 -5.30 -1.26 -10.23
C ARG A 35 -5.66 -0.54 -11.52
N GLY A 36 -4.92 -0.81 -12.60
CA GLY A 36 -5.23 -0.31 -13.93
C GLY A 36 -6.39 -1.06 -14.63
N PRO A 37 -6.97 -0.48 -15.69
CA PRO A 37 -8.00 -1.13 -16.50
C PRO A 37 -7.51 -2.49 -17.03
N GLY A 38 -8.33 -3.53 -16.87
CA GLY A 38 -8.01 -4.89 -17.35
C GLY A 38 -7.03 -5.68 -16.47
N HIS A 39 -6.51 -5.12 -15.36
CA HIS A 39 -5.62 -5.86 -14.47
C HIS A 39 -6.40 -6.83 -13.57
N ARG A 40 -6.17 -8.13 -13.73
CA ARG A 40 -6.75 -9.18 -12.87
C ARG A 40 -5.95 -9.29 -11.58
N GLY A 41 -6.48 -8.74 -10.48
CA GLY A 41 -5.89 -8.80 -9.13
C GLY A 41 -5.43 -7.45 -8.59
N THR A 42 -4.98 -7.41 -7.33
CA THR A 42 -4.42 -6.21 -6.68
C THR A 42 -2.99 -5.93 -7.11
N VAL A 43 -2.62 -4.65 -7.19
CA VAL A 43 -1.21 -4.25 -7.35
C VAL A 43 -0.47 -4.42 -6.03
N GLY A 44 0.58 -5.25 -6.02
CA GLY A 44 1.41 -5.43 -4.83
C GLY A 44 2.42 -4.29 -4.64
N ALA A 45 2.82 -4.05 -3.39
CA ALA A 45 3.80 -3.02 -3.03
C ALA A 45 5.11 -3.10 -3.84
N LYS A 46 5.60 -4.30 -4.19
CA LYS A 46 6.78 -4.46 -5.06
C LYS A 46 6.60 -3.83 -6.43
N VAL A 47 5.46 -4.09 -7.06
CA VAL A 47 5.12 -3.59 -8.40
C VAL A 47 4.96 -2.07 -8.34
N ALA A 48 4.27 -1.57 -7.31
CA ALA A 48 4.09 -0.15 -7.13
C ALA A 48 5.43 0.58 -6.89
N VAL A 49 6.33 0.06 -6.05
CA VAL A 49 7.67 0.67 -5.86
C VAL A 49 8.46 0.71 -7.17
N ALA A 50 8.45 -0.38 -7.95
CA ALA A 50 9.11 -0.41 -9.25
C ALA A 50 8.52 0.62 -10.22
N HIS A 51 7.19 0.75 -10.25
CA HIS A 51 6.50 1.70 -11.13
C HIS A 51 6.74 3.16 -10.75
N PHE A 52 6.63 3.51 -9.46
CA PHE A 52 6.71 4.90 -9.01
C PHE A 52 8.13 5.41 -8.84
N PHE A 53 9.09 4.53 -8.52
CA PHE A 53 10.46 4.93 -8.16
C PHE A 53 11.56 4.29 -9.00
N GLY A 54 11.25 3.31 -9.87
CA GLY A 54 12.28 2.54 -10.58
C GLY A 54 13.14 1.68 -9.65
N GLU A 55 12.75 1.54 -8.38
CA GLU A 55 13.48 0.83 -7.34
C GLU A 55 12.93 -0.59 -7.13
N ARG A 56 13.74 -1.46 -6.54
CA ARG A 56 13.31 -2.82 -6.17
C ARG A 56 13.08 -2.94 -4.66
N LEU A 57 11.83 -3.15 -4.27
CA LEU A 57 11.47 -3.49 -2.89
C LEU A 57 11.82 -4.95 -2.56
N GLN A 58 12.77 -5.16 -1.64
CA GLN A 58 13.14 -6.48 -1.16
C GLN A 58 12.13 -6.99 -0.11
N LYS A 59 11.15 -7.79 -0.54
CA LYS A 59 10.39 -8.67 0.36
C LYS A 59 10.80 -10.12 0.17
N SER A 60 11.59 -10.64 1.11
CA SER A 60 11.94 -12.04 1.21
C SER A 60 10.78 -12.86 1.76
N LYS A 61 10.38 -13.94 1.07
CA LYS A 61 9.37 -14.88 1.57
C LYS A 61 9.80 -15.48 2.91
N LYS A 62 11.09 -15.80 3.08
CA LYS A 62 11.67 -16.31 4.33
C LYS A 62 11.41 -15.38 5.52
N ILE A 63 11.53 -14.06 5.31
CA ILE A 63 11.26 -13.08 6.38
C ILE A 63 9.74 -12.92 6.57
N GLY A 64 8.97 -12.81 5.50
CA GLY A 64 7.51 -12.69 5.56
C GLY A 64 6.84 -13.85 6.30
N THR A 65 7.37 -15.07 6.17
CA THR A 65 6.86 -16.27 6.86
C THR A 65 7.73 -16.70 8.05
N SER A 66 8.56 -15.80 8.60
CA SER A 66 9.36 -16.07 9.80
C SER A 66 8.49 -16.08 11.07
N ASN A 67 9.07 -16.50 12.20
CA ASN A 67 8.38 -16.39 13.48
C ASN A 67 8.32 -14.93 13.95
N TRP A 68 7.16 -14.29 13.76
CA TRP A 68 6.86 -12.92 14.19
C TRP A 68 6.41 -12.80 15.64
N ALA A 69 6.22 -13.92 16.34
CA ALA A 69 5.89 -13.92 17.78
C ALA A 69 7.14 -13.86 18.68
N ASN A 70 8.35 -13.86 18.10
CA ASN A 70 9.58 -13.75 18.86
C ASN A 70 9.66 -12.40 19.60
N PRO A 71 10.03 -12.39 20.89
CA PRO A 71 10.10 -11.15 21.68
C PRO A 71 11.23 -10.21 21.22
N ARG A 72 12.26 -10.76 20.57
CA ARG A 72 13.32 -10.00 19.92
C ARG A 72 13.33 -10.33 18.43
N LEU A 73 13.03 -9.33 17.62
CA LEU A 73 13.07 -9.43 16.18
C LEU A 73 14.50 -9.21 15.68
N SER A 74 14.88 -9.92 14.62
CA SER A 74 16.14 -9.67 13.92
C SER A 74 16.08 -8.33 13.17
N GLU A 75 17.25 -7.74 12.91
CA GLU A 75 17.35 -6.50 12.11
C GLU A 75 16.65 -6.60 10.75
N ARG A 76 16.74 -7.78 10.10
CA ARG A 76 16.05 -8.02 8.83
C ARG A 76 14.52 -8.03 8.95
N GLN A 77 13.97 -8.51 10.07
CA GLN A 77 12.54 -8.45 10.33
C GLN A 77 12.09 -7.02 10.62
N LEU A 78 12.85 -6.27 11.41
CA LEU A 78 12.59 -4.85 11.68
C LEU A 78 12.58 -4.04 10.38
N LEU A 79 13.60 -4.22 9.54
CA LEU A 79 13.70 -3.55 8.25
C LEU A 79 12.55 -3.94 7.31
N TYR A 80 12.16 -5.22 7.27
CA TYR A 80 11.01 -5.68 6.49
C TYR A 80 9.73 -4.99 6.94
N ALA A 81 9.44 -4.99 8.24
CA ALA A 81 8.23 -4.37 8.79
C ALA A 81 8.20 -2.85 8.59
N ALA A 82 9.34 -2.18 8.78
CA ALA A 82 9.48 -0.75 8.55
C ALA A 82 9.23 -0.39 7.07
N ASN A 83 9.82 -1.16 6.15
CA ASN A 83 9.64 -0.94 4.72
C ASN A 83 8.18 -1.10 4.30
N ASP A 84 7.43 -2.07 4.85
CA ASP A 84 6.02 -2.29 4.50
C ASP A 84 5.13 -1.08 4.77
N ALA A 85 5.34 -0.38 5.89
CA ALA A 85 4.63 0.85 6.21
C ALA A 85 5.19 2.06 5.43
N HIS A 86 6.52 2.16 5.33
CA HIS A 86 7.19 3.31 4.73
C HIS A 86 6.88 3.45 3.23
N VAL A 87 6.91 2.34 2.48
CA VAL A 87 6.61 2.38 1.03
C VAL A 87 5.16 2.75 0.76
N ALA A 88 4.21 2.32 1.58
CA ALA A 88 2.81 2.71 1.45
C ALA A 88 2.65 4.22 1.55
N LEU A 89 3.28 4.85 2.55
CA LEU A 89 3.23 6.31 2.71
C LEU A 89 3.91 7.05 1.54
N ARG A 90 5.10 6.60 1.11
CA ARG A 90 5.82 7.20 -0.03
C ARG A 90 4.99 7.13 -1.31
N ILE A 91 4.41 5.97 -1.61
CA ILE A 91 3.59 5.76 -2.81
C ILE A 91 2.34 6.64 -2.74
N TYR A 92 1.64 6.65 -1.61
CA TYR A 92 0.45 7.49 -1.44
C TYR A 92 0.74 8.96 -1.72
N ARG A 93 1.83 9.50 -1.18
CA ARG A 93 2.21 10.91 -1.37
C ARG A 93 2.45 11.26 -2.84
N VAL A 94 3.20 10.40 -3.56
CA VAL A 94 3.46 10.62 -4.99
C VAL A 94 2.20 10.44 -5.82
N TRP A 95 1.37 9.44 -5.49
CA TRP A 95 0.10 9.21 -6.18
C TRP A 95 -0.85 10.39 -6.05
N VAL A 96 -1.00 10.96 -4.84
CA VAL A 96 -1.82 12.16 -4.61
C VAL A 96 -1.24 13.37 -5.35
N ALA A 97 0.08 13.57 -5.34
CA ALA A 97 0.71 14.68 -6.06
C ALA A 97 0.44 14.59 -7.58
N ARG A 98 0.58 13.40 -8.17
CA ARG A 98 0.28 13.19 -9.60
C ARG A 98 -1.19 13.40 -9.95
N ILE A 99 -2.11 13.05 -9.06
CA ILE A 99 -3.54 13.35 -9.24
C ILE A 99 -3.77 14.85 -9.20
N ALA A 100 -3.12 15.57 -8.27
CA ALA A 100 -3.26 17.01 -8.18
C ALA A 100 -2.69 17.72 -9.43
N GLU A 101 -1.55 17.27 -9.95
CA GLU A 101 -0.96 17.75 -11.21
C GLU A 101 -1.87 17.43 -12.42
N GLY A 102 -2.39 16.21 -12.51
CA GLY A 102 -3.33 15.82 -13.56
C GLY A 102 -4.70 16.51 -13.47
N ALA A 103 -5.10 16.97 -12.29
CA ALA A 103 -6.30 17.79 -12.10
C ALA A 103 -6.09 19.26 -12.49
N ASP A 104 -4.84 19.75 -12.47
CA ASP A 104 -4.47 21.09 -12.95
C ASP A 104 -4.47 21.15 -14.49
N GLU A 105 -4.03 20.08 -15.17
CA GLU A 105 -4.13 19.99 -16.64
C GLU A 105 -5.55 19.66 -17.14
N ALA A 106 -6.40 19.03 -16.31
CA ALA A 106 -7.81 18.76 -16.62
C ALA A 106 -8.75 19.95 -16.35
N GLY A 107 -8.20 21.16 -16.18
CA GLY A 107 -8.96 22.41 -16.08
C GLY A 107 -9.65 22.86 -17.38
N ASP A 108 -9.51 22.14 -18.50
CA ASP A 108 -10.15 22.49 -19.78
C ASP A 108 -10.76 21.29 -20.56
N CYS A 109 -11.01 20.14 -19.93
CA CYS A 109 -11.70 19.07 -20.65
C CYS A 109 -12.60 18.22 -19.76
N VAL A 110 -13.90 18.48 -19.89
CA VAL A 110 -15.00 17.66 -19.39
C VAL A 110 -15.05 16.38 -20.23
N ASP A 111 -14.25 15.38 -19.89
CA ASP A 111 -14.51 13.94 -20.11
C ASP A 111 -13.24 13.13 -19.79
N CYS A 112 -13.22 12.50 -18.61
CA CYS A 112 -12.20 11.52 -18.27
C CYS A 112 -12.88 10.19 -17.95
N VAL A 113 -12.37 9.12 -18.59
CA VAL A 113 -12.79 7.72 -18.54
C VAL A 113 -13.87 7.33 -19.57
N ARG A 114 -13.43 7.13 -20.81
CA ARG A 114 -13.92 6.03 -21.67
C ARG A 114 -12.81 5.02 -21.88
#